data_AF-A0A011VQW7-F1
#
_entry.id   AF-A0A011VQW7-F1
#
_cell.length_a   1.000
_cell.length_b   1.000
_cell.length_c   1.000
_cell.angle_alpha   90.00
_cell.angle_beta   90.00
_cell.angle_gamma   90.00
#
_symmetry.space_group_name_H-M   'P 1'
#
loop_
_entity.id
_entity.type
_entity.pdbx_description
1 polymer ?
#
loop_
_entity_poly.entity_id
_entity_poly.type
_entity_poly.pdbx_seq_one_letter_code
_entity_poly.pdbx_strand_id
1 'polypeptide(L)' 'MDKIKKDDDWISVEDRLPNPYEEVLCYLWDGCYIIGYYIGFRWILDIERIDSRDITHWQPLPKPPKKEC' A
#
# COMPACT_ATOMS: atom_id res chain seq x y z
N MET A 1 -15.49 -4.78 22.97
CA MET A 1 -14.06 -4.36 23.02
C MET A 1 -13.52 -4.55 21.63
N ASP A 2 -13.64 -3.50 20.81
CA ASP A 2 -13.04 -3.48 19.48
C ASP A 2 -11.55 -3.69 19.61
N LYS A 3 -11.05 -4.78 19.03
CA LYS A 3 -9.61 -5.00 18.90
C LYS A 3 -9.11 -3.93 17.94
N ILE A 4 -8.52 -2.86 18.46
CA ILE A 4 -7.73 -1.92 17.66
C ILE A 4 -6.64 -2.77 17.02
N LYS A 5 -6.77 -2.97 15.71
CA LYS A 5 -5.83 -3.72 14.89
C LYS A 5 -4.54 -2.90 14.89
N LYS A 6 -3.50 -3.43 15.54
CA LYS A 6 -2.20 -2.78 15.66
C LYS A 6 -1.67 -2.47 14.26
N ASP A 7 -1.22 -1.24 14.02
CA ASP A 7 -0.67 -0.70 12.76
C ASP A 7 0.65 -1.39 12.31
N ASP A 8 0.85 -2.68 12.60
CA ASP A 8 2.10 -3.42 12.38
C ASP A 8 2.26 -3.96 10.94
N ASP A 9 1.29 -3.75 10.04
CA ASP A 9 1.32 -4.35 8.69
C ASP A 9 2.01 -3.44 7.63
N TRP A 10 2.37 -2.19 7.97
CA TRP A 10 3.02 -1.27 7.06
C TRP A 10 4.53 -1.53 6.95
N ILE A 11 5.01 -1.67 5.72
CA ILE A 11 6.39 -1.94 5.36
C ILE A 11 6.97 -0.67 4.74
N SER A 12 8.07 -0.15 5.28
CA SER A 12 8.78 0.99 4.68
C SER A 12 9.34 0.63 3.31
N VAL A 13 9.24 1.54 2.34
CA VAL A 13 9.83 1.34 1.00
C VAL A 13 11.37 1.25 1.05
N GLU A 14 11.98 1.81 2.11
CA GLU A 14 13.42 1.72 2.38
C GLU A 14 13.83 0.34 2.94
N ASP A 15 12.91 -0.36 3.62
CA ASP A 15 13.17 -1.70 4.15
C ASP A 15 13.09 -2.75 3.04
N ARG A 16 11.98 -2.73 2.28
CA ARG A 16 11.80 -3.56 1.09
C ARG A 16 10.69 -3.01 0.20
N LEU A 17 10.79 -3.36 -1.07
CA LEU A 17 9.74 -3.12 -2.06
C LEU A 17 8.87 -4.37 -2.24
N PRO A 18 7.60 -4.23 -2.68
CA PRO A 18 6.77 -5.37 -3.02
C PRO A 18 7.30 -6.09 -4.27
N ASN A 19 6.75 -7.26 -4.58
CA ASN A 19 7.10 -7.90 -5.85
C ASN A 19 6.65 -7.01 -7.02
N PRO A 20 7.40 -6.96 -8.13
CA PRO A 20 6.96 -6.21 -9.29
C PRO A 20 5.57 -6.66 -9.74
N TYR A 21 4.70 -5.69 -10.05
CA TYR A 21 3.31 -5.89 -10.47
C TYR A 21 2.36 -6.46 -9.39
N GLU A 22 2.80 -6.55 -8.13
CA GLU A 22 1.92 -6.86 -6.99
C GLU A 22 1.11 -5.62 -6.60
N GLU A 23 -0.22 -5.74 -6.60
CA GLU A 23 -1.11 -4.69 -6.10
C GLU A 23 -1.05 -4.63 -4.57
N VAL A 24 -0.75 -3.44 -4.07
CA VAL A 24 -0.59 -3.15 -2.66
C VAL A 24 -1.30 -1.86 -2.29
N LEU A 25 -1.56 -1.68 -1.00
CA LEU A 25 -1.96 -0.39 -0.46
C LEU A 25 -0.69 0.43 -0.18
N CYS A 26 -0.58 1.59 -0.81
CA CYS A 26 0.51 2.55 -0.65
C CYS A 26 0.10 3.64 0.35
N TYR A 27 1.02 4.01 1.25
CA TYR A 27 0.87 5.12 2.18
C TYR A 27 1.67 6.33 1.70
N LEU A 28 1.02 7.48 1.65
CA LEU A 28 1.55 8.75 1.18
C LEU A 28 2.07 9.59 2.35
N TRP A 29 3.05 10.46 2.09
CA TRP A 29 3.63 11.33 3.11
C TRP A 29 2.63 12.26 3.80
N ASP A 30 1.51 12.57 3.14
CA ASP A 30 0.44 13.44 3.65
C ASP A 30 -0.61 12.69 4.48
N GLY A 31 -0.43 11.38 4.70
CA GLY A 31 -1.31 10.54 5.46
C GLY A 31 -2.44 9.87 4.65
N CYS A 32 -2.50 10.11 3.34
CA CYS A 32 -3.43 9.43 2.45
C CYS A 32 -2.95 8.00 2.12
N TYR A 33 -3.86 7.17 1.62
CA TYR A 33 -3.51 5.85 1.06
C TYR A 33 -4.22 5.59 -0.26
N ILE A 34 -3.57 4.82 -1.13
CA ILE A 34 -4.00 4.52 -2.50
C ILE A 34 -3.58 3.11 -2.90
N ILE A 35 -4.29 2.48 -3.84
CA ILE A 35 -3.85 1.22 -4.45
C ILE A 35 -2.83 1.51 -5.57
N GLY A 36 -1.76 0.74 -5.61
CA GLY A 36 -0.73 0.84 -6.63
C GLY A 36 0.14 -0.40 -6.72
N TYR A 37 1.09 -0.40 -7.66
CA TYR A 37 2.09 -1.44 -7.78
C TYR A 37 3.45 -0.88 -8.19
N TYR A 38 4.53 -1.55 -7.78
CA TYR A 38 5.89 -1.22 -8.18
C TYR A 38 6.30 -2.01 -9.43
N ILE A 39 7.04 -1.41 -10.37
CA ILE A 39 7.49 -2.09 -11.61
C ILE A 39 9.01 -2.30 -11.69
N GLY A 40 9.72 -2.20 -10.57
CA GLY A 40 11.18 -2.39 -10.51
C GLY A 40 11.98 -1.09 -10.51
N PHE A 41 11.40 0.02 -10.98
CA PHE A 41 12.05 1.34 -10.98
C PHE A 41 11.12 2.53 -10.70
N ARG A 42 9.80 2.32 -10.68
CA ARG A 42 8.81 3.34 -10.30
C ARG A 42 7.52 2.70 -9.81
N TRP A 43 6.72 3.48 -9.10
CA TRP A 43 5.35 3.15 -8.75
C TRP A 43 4.38 3.52 -9.87
N ILE A 44 3.37 2.69 -10.09
CA ILE A 44 2.24 2.95 -10.97
C ILE A 44 0.99 3.06 -10.10
N LEU A 45 0.28 4.17 -10.27
CA LEU A 45 -0.89 4.54 -9.49
C LEU A 45 -2.04 4.86 -10.44
N ASP A 46 -3.27 4.65 -9.98
CA ASP A 46 -4.49 4.93 -10.76
C ASP A 46 -4.86 6.44 -10.77
N ILE A 47 -3.93 7.32 -10.38
CA ILE A 47 -4.14 8.76 -10.29
C ILE A 47 -2.92 9.50 -10.85
N GLU A 48 -3.15 10.43 -11.78
CA GLU A 48 -2.10 11.15 -12.51
C GLU A 48 -1.28 12.16 -11.67
N ARG A 49 -1.69 12.47 -10.43
CA ARG A 49 -1.15 13.59 -9.65
C ARG A 49 -0.18 13.22 -8.53
N ILE A 50 0.12 11.94 -8.34
CA ILE A 50 0.96 11.47 -7.23
C ILE A 50 2.32 11.07 -7.79
N ASP A 51 3.39 11.62 -7.22
CA ASP A 51 4.74 11.17 -7.55
C ASP A 51 5.07 9.88 -6.80
N SER A 52 5.78 8.97 -7.46
CA SER A 52 6.39 7.81 -6.82
C SER A 52 7.17 8.11 -5.52
N ARG A 53 7.75 9.32 -5.42
CA ARG A 53 8.49 9.81 -4.26
C ARG A 53 7.62 10.13 -3.06
N ASP A 54 6.31 10.25 -3.27
CA ASP A 54 5.36 10.56 -2.21
C ASP A 54 4.98 9.32 -1.37
N ILE A 55 5.35 8.11 -1.84
CA ILE A 55 5.04 6.85 -1.18
C ILE A 55 6.12 6.51 -0.16
N THR A 56 5.73 6.34 1.10
CA THR A 56 6.66 6.05 2.20
C THR A 56 6.57 4.62 2.70
N HIS A 57 5.38 4.02 2.66
CA HIS A 57 5.13 2.66 3.14
C HIS A 57 4.13 1.94 2.24
N TRP A 58 4.10 0.62 2.33
CA TRP A 58 3.10 -0.21 1.67
C TRP A 58 2.66 -1.39 2.55
N GLN A 59 1.49 -1.96 2.26
CA GLN A 59 1.07 -3.24 2.83
C GLN A 59 0.30 -4.08 1.80
N PRO A 60 0.26 -5.41 1.94
CA PRO A 60 -0.61 -6.25 1.12
C PRO A 60 -2.07 -5.81 1.22
N LEU A 61 -2.84 -5.96 0.14
CA LEU A 61 -4.27 -5.70 0.20
C LEU A 61 -4.95 -6.62 1.24
N PRO A 62 -5.94 -6.09 1.99
CA PRO A 62 -6.69 -6.92 2.91
C PRO A 62 -7.39 -8.04 2.14
N LYS A 63 -7.54 -9.20 2.79
CA LYS A 63 -8.33 -10.28 2.20
C LYS A 63 -9.76 -9.77 1.97
N PRO A 64 -10.38 -10.12 0.84
CA PRO A 64 -11.77 -9.75 0.60
C PRO A 64 -12.64 -10.23 1.77
N PRO A 65 -13.71 -9.48 2.11
CA PRO A 65 -14.60 -9.91 3.17
C PRO A 65 -15.17 -11.29 2.84
N LYS A 66 -15.31 -12.13 3.86
CA LYS A 66 -16.05 -13.39 3.69
C LYS A 66 -17.50 -13.01 3.39
N LYS A 67 -18.06 -13.54 2.31
CA LYS A 67 -19.48 -13.36 2.01
C LYS A 67 -20.28 -13.92 3.19
N GLU A 68 -21.07 -13.08 3.84
CA GLU A 68 -22.10 -13.56 4.76
C GLU A 68 -23.17 -14.22 3.90
N CYS A 69 -23.33 -15.54 4.05
CA CYS A 69 -24.40 -16.32 3.43
C CYS A 69 -25.55 -16.47 4.44
#